data_AF-A0A1V6EYQ6-F1
#
_entry.id   AF-A0A1V6EYQ6-F1
#
_cell.length_a   1.000
_cell.length_b   1.000
_cell.length_c   1.000
_cell.angle_alpha   90.00
_cell.angle_beta   90.00
_cell.angle_gamma   90.00
#
_symmetry.space_group_name_H-M   'P 1'
#
loop_
_entity.id
_entity.type
_entity.pdbx_description
1 polymer ?
#
loop_
_entity_poly.entity_id
_entity_poly.type
_entity_poly.pdbx_seq_one_letter_code
_entity_poly.pdbx_strand_id
1 'polypeptide(L)'
;MIRNQTTNTDGVLRNIFRKIREFFINTPALVPETLDLQGKLVLLDSDELLLVWERRLRDIRLKKEEEAWRQFEGEFGAGSPRVTEAFINWQESLYKYIEREKDRFLRVRQGSKPALNKLITLGARTVVVTKGAKPYTQKCFNLTGLSPSITDIYSPPPGSRQKQFLDAVRDHGMDSLQKCLKDTIVVGHDLEKDMAWELVPSKGIGNDGLAPVFILLDTLAFDKEVAAPLDAITEVIELLSKRGQNDFWQGFKSIQVPEQAITVNYRFKVGLYGNPQKRDKARIPVVYDVKRIRDTYR
;
A
#
# COMPACT_ATOMS: atom_id res chain seq x y z
N MET A 1 -20.59 -55.99 -11.24
CA MET A 1 -20.87 -54.59 -10.85
C MET A 1 -20.40 -54.39 -9.41
N ILE A 2 -19.21 -53.82 -9.21
CA ILE A 2 -18.76 -53.40 -7.88
C ILE A 2 -18.59 -51.88 -7.98
N ARG A 3 -19.52 -51.14 -7.38
CA ARG A 3 -19.43 -49.68 -7.26
C ARG A 3 -18.51 -49.37 -6.08
N ASN A 4 -17.35 -48.80 -6.36
CA ASN A 4 -16.49 -48.19 -5.36
C ASN A 4 -17.21 -47.00 -4.72
N GLN A 5 -17.58 -47.12 -3.44
CA GLN A 5 -18.00 -46.02 -2.59
C GLN A 5 -16.77 -45.41 -1.92
N THR A 6 -16.13 -44.49 -2.62
CA THR A 6 -15.21 -43.47 -2.12
C THR A 6 -15.80 -42.18 -2.69
N THR A 7 -16.17 -41.12 -1.98
CA THR A 7 -15.61 -40.46 -0.81
C THR A 7 -16.65 -39.43 -0.33
N ASN A 8 -17.42 -39.71 0.72
CA ASN A 8 -18.24 -38.67 1.40
C ASN A 8 -17.54 -38.18 2.68
N THR A 9 -16.62 -38.99 3.20
CA THR A 9 -15.79 -38.74 4.39
C THR A 9 -14.79 -37.59 4.16
N ASP A 10 -14.21 -37.47 2.98
CA ASP A 10 -13.23 -36.40 2.67
C ASP A 10 -13.87 -35.00 2.62
N GLY A 11 -15.12 -34.91 2.16
CA GLY A 11 -15.88 -33.66 2.16
C GLY A 11 -16.24 -33.21 3.57
N VAL A 12 -16.63 -34.15 4.43
CA VAL A 12 -16.95 -33.91 5.85
C VAL A 12 -15.70 -33.49 6.62
N LEU A 13 -14.58 -34.19 6.44
CA LEU A 13 -13.30 -33.85 7.09
C LEU A 13 -12.82 -32.47 6.66
N ARG A 14 -12.84 -32.12 5.37
CA ARG A 14 -12.49 -30.77 4.91
C ARG A 14 -13.38 -29.69 5.52
N ASN A 15 -14.67 -29.96 5.67
CA ASN A 15 -15.60 -29.00 6.26
C ASN A 15 -15.38 -28.84 7.78
N ILE A 16 -15.02 -29.92 8.48
CA ILE A 16 -14.64 -29.89 9.90
C ILE A 16 -13.33 -29.12 10.07
N PHE A 17 -12.30 -29.40 9.28
CA PHE A 17 -11.03 -28.65 9.32
C PHE A 17 -11.22 -27.17 8.99
N ARG A 18 -12.09 -26.83 8.03
CA ARG A 18 -12.46 -25.45 7.74
C ARG A 18 -13.16 -24.78 8.92
N LYS A 19 -14.15 -25.44 9.53
CA LYS A 19 -14.85 -24.91 10.71
C LYS A 19 -13.95 -24.78 11.93
N ILE A 20 -13.03 -25.72 12.15
CA ILE A 20 -12.03 -25.64 13.23
C ILE A 20 -11.07 -24.49 12.96
N ARG A 21 -10.59 -24.33 11.73
CA ARG A 21 -9.74 -23.19 11.34
C ARG A 21 -10.48 -21.86 11.51
N GLU A 22 -11.73 -21.77 11.06
CA GLU A 22 -12.61 -20.60 11.29
C GLU A 22 -12.83 -20.34 12.78
N PHE A 23 -12.98 -21.39 13.59
CA PHE A 23 -13.11 -21.29 15.04
C PHE A 23 -11.82 -20.75 15.67
N PHE A 24 -10.64 -21.28 15.33
CA PHE A 24 -9.35 -20.76 15.83
C PHE A 24 -9.05 -19.33 15.35
N ILE A 25 -9.53 -18.93 14.16
CA ILE A 25 -9.44 -17.53 13.69
C ILE A 25 -10.37 -16.61 14.49
N ASN A 26 -11.53 -17.11 14.92
CA ASN A 26 -12.58 -16.33 15.59
C ASN A 26 -12.58 -16.47 17.12
N THR A 27 -11.73 -17.32 17.70
CA THR A 27 -11.61 -17.45 19.16
C THR A 27 -10.65 -16.37 19.64
N PRO A 28 -11.10 -15.40 20.47
CA PRO A 28 -10.19 -14.45 21.08
C PRO A 28 -9.30 -15.21 22.06
N ALA A 29 -8.04 -15.45 21.68
CA ALA A 29 -7.03 -15.95 22.60
C ALA A 29 -6.85 -14.91 23.73
N LEU A 30 -7.00 -15.36 24.97
CA LEU A 30 -6.77 -14.61 26.20
C LEU A 30 -5.26 -14.50 26.48
N VAL A 31 -4.54 -13.57 25.82
CA VAL A 31 -3.25 -12.97 26.27
C VAL A 31 -3.06 -11.63 25.53
N PRO A 32 -2.59 -10.53 26.17
CA PRO A 32 -2.35 -9.27 25.49
C PRO A 32 -1.04 -9.33 24.69
N GLU A 33 -1.09 -9.31 23.37
CA GLU A 33 0.09 -9.10 22.52
C GLU A 33 -0.15 -7.85 21.68
N THR A 34 0.35 -6.72 22.18
CA THR A 34 0.43 -5.50 21.38
C THR A 34 1.23 -5.80 20.13
N LEU A 35 0.58 -5.76 18.97
CA LEU A 35 1.23 -5.82 17.67
C LEU A 35 2.39 -4.81 17.64
N ASP A 36 3.62 -5.30 17.57
CA ASP A 36 4.80 -4.44 17.47
C ASP A 36 5.27 -4.36 16.02
N LEU A 37 5.28 -3.14 15.49
CA LEU A 37 5.75 -2.81 14.15
C LEU A 37 7.08 -2.04 14.19
N GLN A 38 7.80 -2.06 15.32
CA GLN A 38 9.12 -1.47 15.42
C GLN A 38 10.04 -2.03 14.31
N GLY A 39 10.72 -1.12 13.61
CA GLY A 39 11.60 -1.45 12.49
C GLY A 39 10.88 -1.63 11.15
N LYS A 40 9.55 -1.81 11.13
CA LYS A 40 8.77 -1.91 9.88
C LYS A 40 8.73 -0.57 9.15
N LEU A 41 8.78 -0.65 7.83
CA LEU A 41 8.68 0.44 6.88
C LEU A 41 7.41 0.25 6.04
N VAL A 42 6.49 1.21 6.14
CA VAL A 42 5.25 1.24 5.37
C VAL A 42 5.37 2.32 4.31
N LEU A 43 5.50 1.90 3.06
CA LEU A 43 5.60 2.77 1.89
C LEU A 43 4.22 3.01 1.31
N LEU A 44 3.79 4.26 1.25
CA LEU A 44 2.45 4.67 0.86
C LEU A 44 2.51 5.48 -0.42
N ASP A 45 1.65 5.17 -1.39
CA ASP A 45 1.26 6.19 -2.37
C ASP A 45 0.61 7.40 -1.67
N SER A 46 0.74 8.58 -2.26
CA SER A 46 0.06 9.80 -1.82
C SER A 46 -1.27 10.00 -2.54
N ASP A 47 -1.24 10.12 -3.88
CA ASP A 47 -2.40 10.55 -4.64
C ASP A 47 -3.41 9.41 -4.74
N GLU A 48 -4.67 9.71 -4.44
CA GLU A 48 -5.81 8.76 -4.43
C GLU A 48 -5.71 7.67 -3.34
N LEU A 49 -4.60 7.61 -2.60
CA LEU A 49 -4.41 6.74 -1.42
C LEU A 49 -4.44 7.51 -0.09
N LEU A 50 -3.84 8.69 0.02
CA LEU A 50 -3.90 9.52 1.23
C LEU A 50 -4.70 10.81 0.99
N LEU A 51 -4.50 11.41 -0.18
CA LEU A 51 -5.17 12.63 -0.61
C LEU A 51 -6.12 12.31 -1.76
N VAL A 52 -7.37 12.74 -1.63
CA VAL A 52 -8.39 12.62 -2.69
C VAL A 52 -8.66 14.00 -3.24
N TRP A 53 -8.48 14.13 -4.55
CA TRP A 53 -8.68 15.37 -5.30
C TRP A 53 -9.98 15.31 -6.08
N GLU A 54 -10.72 16.42 -6.17
CA GLU A 54 -11.85 16.55 -7.10
C GLU A 54 -11.38 16.21 -8.50
N ARG A 55 -12.09 15.28 -9.16
CA ARG A 55 -11.60 14.61 -10.36
C ARG A 55 -11.30 15.61 -11.49
N ARG A 56 -12.21 16.55 -11.74
CA ARG A 56 -12.02 17.53 -12.81
C ARG A 56 -10.84 18.45 -12.52
N LEU A 57 -10.69 18.91 -11.27
CA LEU A 57 -9.58 19.76 -10.86
C LEU A 57 -8.25 18.99 -10.78
N ARG A 58 -8.26 17.70 -10.42
CA ARG A 58 -7.11 16.80 -10.51
C ARG A 58 -6.62 16.71 -11.95
N ASP A 59 -7.51 16.41 -12.89
CA ASP A 59 -7.14 16.23 -14.28
C ASP A 59 -6.61 17.56 -14.89
N ILE A 60 -7.21 18.70 -14.52
CA ILE A 60 -6.69 20.03 -14.87
C ILE A 60 -5.31 20.26 -14.25
N ARG A 61 -5.12 19.94 -12.97
CA ARG A 61 -3.83 20.08 -12.27
C ARG A 61 -2.75 19.25 -12.95
N LEU A 62 -3.00 17.96 -13.17
CA LEU A 62 -2.04 17.04 -13.79
C LEU A 62 -1.64 17.51 -15.19
N LYS A 63 -2.62 17.98 -15.98
CA LYS A 63 -2.34 18.54 -17.31
C LYS A 63 -1.45 19.78 -17.22
N LYS A 64 -1.75 20.70 -16.30
CA LYS A 64 -0.94 21.92 -16.09
C LYS A 64 0.46 21.60 -15.57
N GLU A 65 0.59 20.61 -14.69
CA GLU A 65 1.88 20.11 -14.19
C GLU A 65 2.72 19.55 -15.35
N GLU A 66 2.12 18.72 -16.21
CA GLU A 66 2.82 18.16 -17.37
C GLU A 66 3.22 19.24 -18.40
N GLU A 67 2.32 20.18 -18.68
CA GLU A 67 2.60 21.32 -19.57
C GLU A 67 3.75 22.19 -19.03
N ALA A 68 3.74 22.51 -17.73
CA ALA A 68 4.79 23.28 -17.09
C ALA A 68 6.14 22.54 -17.12
N TRP A 69 6.14 21.23 -16.81
CA TRP A 69 7.37 20.42 -16.88
C TRP A 69 7.98 20.42 -18.27
N ARG A 70 7.18 20.15 -19.31
CA ARG A 70 7.65 20.16 -20.71
C ARG A 70 8.15 21.53 -21.15
N GLN A 71 7.49 22.60 -20.71
CA GLN A 71 7.95 23.97 -20.96
C GLN A 71 9.35 24.19 -20.37
N PHE A 72 9.55 23.84 -19.10
CA PHE A 72 10.85 24.00 -18.44
C PHE A 72 11.95 23.12 -19.05
N GLU A 73 11.63 21.90 -19.48
CA GLU A 73 12.58 21.07 -20.26
C GLU A 73 12.97 21.73 -21.59
N GLY A 74 12.02 22.39 -22.26
CA GLY A 74 12.30 23.16 -23.48
C GLY A 74 13.18 24.39 -23.23
N GLU A 75 13.03 25.05 -22.09
CA GLU A 75 13.79 26.25 -21.71
C GLU A 75 15.20 25.94 -21.17
N PHE A 76 15.34 24.90 -20.33
CA PHE A 76 16.57 24.61 -19.58
C PHE A 76 17.31 23.35 -20.03
N GLY A 77 16.70 22.56 -20.94
CA GLY A 77 17.20 21.26 -21.37
C GLY A 77 16.73 20.11 -20.48
N ALA A 78 16.34 18.99 -21.10
CA ALA A 78 15.89 17.79 -20.40
C ALA A 78 16.96 17.25 -19.43
N GLY A 79 16.54 16.88 -18.21
CA GLY A 79 17.43 16.37 -17.17
C GLY A 79 18.27 17.44 -16.44
N SER A 80 18.14 18.72 -16.80
CA SER A 80 18.81 19.81 -16.11
C SER A 80 18.24 20.01 -14.69
N PRO A 81 19.07 20.17 -13.64
CA PRO A 81 18.60 20.49 -12.28
C PRO A 81 17.74 21.77 -12.22
N ARG A 82 17.92 22.68 -13.18
CA ARG A 82 17.14 23.92 -13.29
C ARG A 82 15.67 23.68 -13.63
N VAL A 83 15.35 22.58 -14.32
CA VAL A 83 13.97 22.15 -14.58
C VAL A 83 13.25 21.88 -13.27
N THR A 84 13.89 21.13 -12.38
CA THR A 84 13.37 20.81 -11.05
C THR A 84 13.12 22.07 -10.22
N GLU A 85 14.08 22.99 -10.19
CA GLU A 85 13.98 24.24 -9.42
C GLU A 85 12.83 25.12 -9.94
N ALA A 86 12.73 25.31 -11.26
CA ALA A 86 11.65 26.07 -11.88
C ALA A 86 10.29 25.42 -11.62
N PHE A 87 10.21 24.10 -11.70
CA PHE A 87 8.99 23.34 -11.43
C PHE A 87 8.53 23.48 -9.98
N ILE A 88 9.45 23.41 -9.01
CA ILE A 88 9.14 23.64 -7.59
C ILE A 88 8.55 25.03 -7.39
N ASN A 89 9.18 26.08 -7.94
CA ASN A 89 8.69 27.47 -7.85
C ASN A 89 7.30 27.65 -8.49
N TRP A 90 7.06 27.00 -9.63
CA TRP A 90 5.75 26.99 -10.27
C TRP A 90 4.69 26.32 -9.38
N GLN A 91 5.02 25.17 -8.78
CA GLN A 91 4.13 24.48 -7.85
C GLN A 91 3.82 25.33 -6.61
N GLU A 92 4.76 26.14 -6.11
CA GLU A 92 4.51 27.10 -5.03
C GLU A 92 3.40 28.11 -5.34
N SER A 93 3.25 28.50 -6.61
CA SER A 93 2.18 29.40 -7.04
C SER A 93 0.84 28.68 -7.11
N LEU A 94 0.82 27.46 -7.65
CA LEU A 94 -0.36 26.58 -7.64
C LEU A 94 -0.87 26.32 -6.21
N TYR A 95 0.05 26.24 -5.24
CA TYR A 95 -0.30 26.02 -3.85
C TYR A 95 -1.04 27.13 -3.16
N LYS A 96 -0.66 28.39 -3.40
CA LYS A 96 -1.38 29.53 -2.82
C LYS A 96 -2.85 29.51 -3.24
N TYR A 97 -3.14 28.98 -4.42
CA TYR A 97 -4.51 28.71 -4.87
C TYR A 97 -5.14 27.52 -4.14
N ILE A 98 -4.42 26.40 -3.99
CA ILE A 98 -4.88 25.21 -3.25
C ILE A 98 -5.25 25.54 -1.81
N GLU A 99 -4.40 26.28 -1.09
CA GLU A 99 -4.62 26.65 0.30
C GLU A 99 -5.93 27.44 0.50
N ARG A 100 -6.24 28.37 -0.42
CA ARG A 100 -7.46 29.19 -0.38
C ARG A 100 -8.73 28.39 -0.61
N GLU A 101 -8.66 27.37 -1.46
CA GLU A 101 -9.83 26.68 -1.99
C GLU A 101 -9.92 25.20 -1.56
N LYS A 102 -9.03 24.76 -0.65
CA LYS A 102 -8.81 23.33 -0.34
C LYS A 102 -10.09 22.57 -0.03
N ASP A 103 -11.03 23.16 0.72
CA ASP A 103 -12.23 22.47 1.20
C ASP A 103 -13.20 22.12 0.06
N ARG A 104 -13.02 22.74 -1.11
CA ARG A 104 -13.79 22.46 -2.32
C ARG A 104 -13.26 21.29 -3.13
N PHE A 105 -11.98 20.91 -2.99
CA PHE A 105 -11.37 19.95 -3.91
C PHE A 105 -10.25 19.07 -3.38
N LEU A 106 -9.85 19.22 -2.12
CA LEU A 106 -8.83 18.40 -1.48
C LEU A 106 -9.39 17.83 -0.18
N ARG A 107 -9.39 16.50 -0.06
CA ARG A 107 -9.81 15.79 1.14
C ARG A 107 -8.80 14.73 1.54
N VAL A 108 -8.80 14.40 2.83
CA VAL A 108 -8.10 13.22 3.34
C VAL A 108 -8.94 11.98 3.02
N ARG A 109 -8.32 10.92 2.49
CA ARG A 109 -9.01 9.64 2.30
C ARG A 109 -9.55 9.15 3.65
N GLN A 110 -10.79 8.68 3.66
CA GLN A 110 -11.41 8.14 4.87
C GLN A 110 -10.52 7.06 5.51
N GLY A 111 -10.40 7.11 6.84
CA GLY A 111 -9.58 6.17 7.59
C GLY A 111 -8.08 6.48 7.61
N SER A 112 -7.57 7.43 6.81
CA SER A 112 -6.11 7.66 6.71
C SER A 112 -5.48 8.14 8.00
N LYS A 113 -6.03 9.18 8.63
CA LYS A 113 -5.53 9.69 9.93
C LYS A 113 -5.48 8.61 11.02
N PRO A 114 -6.59 7.92 11.35
CA PRO A 114 -6.55 6.91 12.39
C PRO A 114 -5.64 5.73 12.03
N ALA A 115 -5.60 5.30 10.76
CA ALA A 115 -4.71 4.23 10.31
C ALA A 115 -3.23 4.59 10.49
N LEU A 116 -2.81 5.76 10.00
CA LEU A 116 -1.42 6.22 10.10
C LEU A 116 -0.99 6.45 11.55
N ASN A 117 -1.86 7.07 12.36
CA ASN A 117 -1.60 7.25 13.78
C ASN A 117 -1.40 5.91 14.48
N LYS A 118 -2.27 4.93 14.19
CA LYS A 118 -2.15 3.58 14.74
C LYS A 118 -0.84 2.91 14.31
N LEU A 119 -0.45 2.99 13.04
CA LEU A 119 0.82 2.45 12.55
C LEU A 119 2.03 3.04 13.31
N ILE A 120 2.04 4.35 13.55
CA ILE A 120 3.11 5.03 14.30
C ILE A 120 3.08 4.65 15.77
N THR A 121 1.90 4.58 16.40
CA THR A 121 1.76 4.13 17.79
C THR A 121 2.30 2.71 17.97
N LEU A 122 2.18 1.86 16.95
CA LEU A 122 2.74 0.51 16.93
C LEU A 122 4.23 0.48 16.51
N GLY A 123 4.87 1.63 16.26
CA GLY A 123 6.31 1.72 15.99
C GLY A 123 6.73 1.66 14.52
N ALA A 124 5.78 1.63 13.57
CA ALA A 124 6.10 1.63 12.15
C ALA A 124 6.57 3.01 11.66
N ARG A 125 7.48 3.01 10.69
CA ARG A 125 7.83 4.21 9.91
C ARG A 125 6.93 4.30 8.69
N THR A 126 6.24 5.42 8.54
CA THR A 126 5.32 5.69 7.42
C THR A 126 5.98 6.63 6.43
N VAL A 127 6.33 6.13 5.25
CA VAL A 127 7.03 6.90 4.22
C VAL A 127 6.14 7.02 3.00
N VAL A 128 6.04 8.22 2.45
CA VAL A 128 5.24 8.49 1.27
C VAL A 128 6.11 8.52 0.03
N VAL A 129 5.68 7.81 -1.02
CA VAL A 129 6.31 7.85 -2.34
C VAL A 129 5.30 8.37 -3.35
N THR A 130 5.54 9.58 -3.86
CA THR A 130 4.59 10.36 -4.64
C THR A 130 5.20 10.88 -5.94
N LYS A 131 4.36 11.36 -6.87
CA LYS A 131 4.77 12.05 -8.10
C LYS A 131 4.86 13.57 -7.95
N GLY A 132 4.14 14.18 -7.01
CA GLY A 132 4.25 15.62 -6.77
C GLY A 132 5.59 15.94 -6.10
N ALA A 133 6.18 17.13 -6.29
CA ALA A 133 7.46 17.49 -5.64
C ALA A 133 7.37 17.36 -4.11
N LYS A 134 8.48 17.08 -3.42
CA LYS A 134 8.48 16.92 -1.95
C LYS A 134 7.93 18.15 -1.23
N PRO A 135 8.35 19.39 -1.57
CA PRO A 135 7.71 20.59 -1.03
C PRO A 135 6.22 20.64 -1.37
N TYR A 136 5.83 20.06 -2.53
CA TYR A 136 4.44 19.93 -2.99
C TYR A 136 3.56 18.95 -2.18
N THR A 137 4.14 17.88 -1.70
CA THR A 137 3.36 16.93 -0.90
C THR A 137 3.33 17.37 0.57
N GLN A 138 4.41 17.96 1.07
CA GLN A 138 4.52 18.38 2.47
C GLN A 138 3.49 19.46 2.84
N LYS A 139 3.27 20.51 2.02
CA LYS A 139 2.26 21.53 2.38
C LYS A 139 0.84 20.95 2.30
N CYS A 140 0.53 20.09 1.33
CA CYS A 140 -0.75 19.36 1.31
C CYS A 140 -0.97 18.54 2.59
N PHE A 141 0.06 17.86 3.11
CA PHE A 141 -0.02 17.13 4.37
C PHE A 141 -0.14 18.03 5.60
N ASN A 142 0.49 19.21 5.59
CA ASN A 142 0.30 20.19 6.65
C ASN A 142 -1.14 20.71 6.67
N LEU A 143 -1.68 21.10 5.50
CA LEU A 143 -3.05 21.62 5.36
C LEU A 143 -4.12 20.60 5.77
N THR A 144 -3.85 19.33 5.54
CA THR A 144 -4.77 18.24 5.85
C THR A 144 -4.56 17.63 7.24
N GLY A 145 -3.47 17.99 7.92
CA GLY A 145 -3.08 17.44 9.22
C GLY A 145 -2.59 15.99 9.16
N LEU A 146 -2.04 15.55 8.03
CA LEU A 146 -1.38 14.24 7.88
C LEU A 146 0.11 14.28 8.23
N SER A 147 0.72 15.47 8.22
CA SER A 147 2.17 15.67 8.43
C SER A 147 2.74 14.99 9.68
N PRO A 148 2.10 15.06 10.87
CA PRO A 148 2.62 14.37 12.06
C PRO A 148 2.68 12.85 11.92
N SER A 149 1.93 12.30 10.96
CA SER A 149 1.81 10.86 10.74
C SER A 149 2.66 10.35 9.58
N ILE A 150 3.56 11.17 9.02
CA ILE A 150 4.44 10.83 7.89
C ILE A 150 5.90 11.08 8.32
N THR A 151 6.72 10.04 8.26
CA THR A 151 8.15 10.09 8.62
C THR A 151 8.99 10.78 7.55
N ASP A 152 8.76 10.46 6.28
CA ASP A 152 9.48 11.08 5.16
C ASP A 152 8.66 11.03 3.86
N ILE A 153 9.05 11.83 2.88
CA ILE A 153 8.44 11.95 1.56
C ILE A 153 9.51 11.81 0.49
N TYR A 154 9.32 10.83 -0.39
CA TYR A 154 10.07 10.59 -1.62
C TYR A 154 9.22 11.00 -2.81
N SER A 155 9.81 11.74 -3.73
CA SER A 155 9.12 12.52 -4.74
C SER A 155 10.08 12.77 -5.90
N PRO A 156 9.63 12.88 -7.16
CA PRO A 156 10.59 13.14 -8.22
C PRO A 156 11.11 14.59 -8.10
N PRO A 157 12.38 14.91 -8.49
CA PRO A 157 13.18 14.26 -9.57
C PRO A 157 14.72 14.16 -9.34
N PRO A 158 15.54 13.54 -10.25
CA PRO A 158 15.19 12.76 -11.46
C PRO A 158 15.19 11.22 -11.21
N GLY A 159 14.20 10.53 -11.77
CA GLY A 159 14.09 9.06 -11.71
C GLY A 159 12.66 8.53 -11.89
N SER A 160 12.51 7.21 -12.05
CA SER A 160 11.20 6.56 -12.09
C SER A 160 10.59 6.46 -10.69
N ARG A 161 9.26 6.36 -10.60
CA ARG A 161 8.56 6.12 -9.33
C ARG A 161 9.08 4.86 -8.62
N GLN A 162 9.35 3.80 -9.38
CA GLN A 162 9.94 2.56 -8.87
C GLN A 162 11.31 2.79 -8.23
N LYS A 163 12.15 3.66 -8.83
CA LYS A 163 13.43 4.06 -8.24
C LYS A 163 13.24 4.76 -6.90
N GLN A 164 12.22 5.62 -6.76
CA GLN A 164 11.94 6.29 -5.48
C GLN A 164 11.49 5.31 -4.39
N PHE A 165 10.70 4.29 -4.73
CA PHE A 165 10.40 3.20 -3.80
C PHE A 165 11.66 2.43 -3.38
N LEU A 166 12.56 2.17 -4.34
CA LEU A 166 13.84 1.50 -4.07
C LEU A 166 14.75 2.33 -3.15
N ASP A 167 14.90 3.62 -3.44
CA ASP A 167 15.73 4.55 -2.67
C ASP A 167 15.17 4.68 -1.24
N ALA A 168 13.85 4.84 -1.09
CA ALA A 168 13.18 4.86 0.22
C ALA A 168 13.43 3.59 1.05
N VAL A 169 13.43 2.40 0.43
CA VAL A 169 13.77 1.15 1.13
C VAL A 169 15.21 1.19 1.64
N ARG A 170 16.17 1.58 0.78
CA ARG A 170 17.60 1.62 1.12
C ARG A 170 17.92 2.63 2.19
N ASP A 171 17.45 3.87 2.04
CA ASP A 171 17.75 4.99 2.95
C ASP A 171 17.17 4.76 4.35
N HIS A 172 16.10 3.96 4.46
CA HIS A 172 15.52 3.57 5.74
C HIS A 172 16.12 2.27 6.33
N GLY A 173 17.27 1.81 5.82
CA GLY A 173 18.09 0.76 6.43
C GLY A 173 17.68 -0.67 6.06
N MET A 174 16.88 -0.85 5.00
CA MET A 174 16.52 -2.16 4.44
C MET A 174 17.58 -2.62 3.44
N ASP A 175 18.83 -2.67 3.90
CA ASP A 175 20.06 -2.93 3.13
C ASP A 175 20.25 -4.38 2.70
N SER A 176 19.41 -5.30 3.17
CA SER A 176 19.50 -6.73 2.87
C SER A 176 18.15 -7.26 2.41
N LEU A 177 18.19 -8.35 1.63
CA LEU A 177 16.99 -9.06 1.21
C LEU A 177 16.14 -9.39 2.43
N GLN A 178 16.71 -10.01 3.47
CA GLN A 178 15.99 -10.40 4.68
C GLN A 178 15.20 -9.25 5.33
N LYS A 179 15.79 -8.05 5.43
CA LYS A 179 15.08 -6.87 5.96
C LYS A 179 13.98 -6.40 5.02
N CYS A 180 14.25 -6.30 3.71
CA CYS A 180 13.23 -5.98 2.71
C CYS A 180 12.02 -6.93 2.78
N LEU A 181 12.29 -8.23 2.99
CA LEU A 181 11.26 -9.26 3.07
C LEU A 181 10.38 -9.14 4.32
N LYS A 182 11.01 -8.97 5.48
CA LYS A 182 10.30 -9.02 6.77
C LYS A 182 9.71 -7.68 7.16
N ASP A 183 10.33 -6.60 6.73
CA ASP A 183 10.13 -5.30 7.34
C ASP A 183 9.52 -4.27 6.40
N THR A 184 9.29 -4.59 5.12
CA THR A 184 8.72 -3.64 4.15
C THR A 184 7.29 -4.02 3.75
N ILE A 185 6.37 -3.07 3.89
CA ILE A 185 4.99 -3.14 3.40
C ILE A 185 4.80 -2.00 2.40
N VAL A 186 4.39 -2.33 1.18
CA VAL A 186 4.03 -1.36 0.15
C VAL A 186 2.51 -1.29 0.06
N VAL A 187 1.97 -0.09 0.09
CA VAL A 187 0.53 0.17 -0.05
C VAL A 187 0.35 1.10 -1.23
N GLY A 188 -0.38 0.63 -2.23
CA GLY A 188 -0.56 1.35 -3.49
C GLY A 188 -1.85 0.97 -4.18
N HIS A 189 -2.03 1.54 -5.37
CA HIS A 189 -3.19 1.30 -6.21
C HIS A 189 -2.81 0.74 -7.59
N ASP A 190 -1.52 0.77 -7.94
CA ASP A 190 -0.98 0.21 -9.18
C ASP A 190 0.26 -0.63 -8.85
N LEU A 191 0.06 -1.93 -8.68
CA LEU A 191 1.12 -2.86 -8.28
C LEU A 191 2.29 -2.88 -9.28
N GLU A 192 2.06 -2.63 -10.56
CA GLU A 192 3.12 -2.61 -11.56
C GLU A 192 4.02 -1.38 -11.40
N LYS A 193 3.44 -0.23 -11.05
CA LYS A 193 4.16 1.05 -10.92
C LYS A 193 4.69 1.34 -9.52
N ASP A 194 4.01 0.83 -8.50
CA ASP A 194 4.27 1.16 -7.09
C ASP A 194 5.22 0.16 -6.43
N MET A 195 5.38 -1.02 -7.03
CA MET A 195 6.36 -2.00 -6.56
C MET A 195 7.73 -1.74 -7.20
N ALA A 196 8.76 -1.59 -6.37
CA ALA A 196 10.15 -1.61 -6.81
C ALA A 196 10.57 -3.04 -7.17
N TRP A 197 10.29 -3.47 -8.40
CA TRP A 197 10.59 -4.83 -8.91
C TRP A 197 12.06 -5.23 -8.86
N GLU A 198 12.97 -4.27 -8.72
CA GLU A 198 14.39 -4.52 -8.47
C GLU A 198 14.64 -5.19 -7.11
N LEU A 199 13.79 -4.93 -6.11
CA LEU A 199 13.84 -5.58 -4.79
C LEU A 199 13.33 -7.02 -4.80
N VAL A 200 12.66 -7.43 -5.88
CA VAL A 200 12.13 -8.78 -6.02
C VAL A 200 13.25 -9.67 -6.55
N PRO A 201 13.56 -10.80 -5.89
CA PRO A 201 14.57 -11.73 -6.36
C PRO A 201 14.14 -12.39 -7.66
N SER A 202 15.12 -12.93 -8.39
CA SER A 202 14.83 -13.75 -9.56
C SER A 202 14.04 -15.00 -9.18
N LYS A 203 13.23 -15.49 -10.11
CA LYS A 203 12.47 -16.73 -9.95
C LYS A 203 13.44 -17.89 -9.69
N GLY A 204 13.12 -18.71 -8.69
CA GLY A 204 13.96 -19.81 -8.25
C GLY A 204 13.28 -20.66 -7.18
N ILE A 205 13.85 -21.82 -6.87
CA ILE A 205 13.32 -22.71 -5.85
C ILE A 205 13.31 -21.98 -4.50
N GLY A 206 12.13 -21.84 -3.90
CA GLY A 206 11.96 -21.18 -2.61
C GLY A 206 11.92 -19.63 -2.66
N ASN A 207 12.00 -19.02 -3.84
CA ASN A 207 12.02 -17.55 -3.96
C ASN A 207 10.62 -16.91 -4.02
N ASP A 208 9.59 -17.68 -4.37
CA ASP A 208 8.22 -17.16 -4.38
C ASP A 208 7.77 -16.77 -2.96
N GLY A 209 7.16 -15.59 -2.84
CA GLY A 209 6.82 -15.00 -1.55
C GLY A 209 8.01 -14.34 -0.83
N LEU A 210 9.23 -14.39 -1.40
CA LEU A 210 10.36 -13.61 -0.92
C LEU A 210 10.37 -12.22 -1.60
N ALA A 211 9.40 -11.37 -1.24
CA ALA A 211 9.42 -9.94 -1.55
C ALA A 211 8.68 -9.13 -0.47
N PRO A 212 8.82 -7.78 -0.45
CA PRO A 212 7.92 -6.92 0.31
C PRO A 212 6.44 -7.24 0.06
N VAL A 213 5.61 -7.13 1.11
CA VAL A 213 4.17 -7.35 0.99
C VAL A 213 3.51 -6.15 0.34
N PHE A 214 2.70 -6.40 -0.69
CA PHE A 214 1.93 -5.37 -1.37
C PHE A 214 0.46 -5.43 -0.94
N ILE A 215 -0.05 -4.34 -0.37
CA ILE A 215 -1.48 -4.17 -0.06
C ILE A 215 -2.07 -3.29 -1.15
N LEU A 216 -2.87 -3.89 -2.03
CA LEU A 216 -3.56 -3.22 -3.11
C LEU A 216 -4.89 -2.66 -2.60
N LEU A 217 -5.02 -1.34 -2.62
CA LEU A 217 -6.26 -0.64 -2.33
C LEU A 217 -6.74 0.10 -3.58
N ASP A 218 -8.04 0.06 -3.83
CA ASP A 218 -8.62 0.77 -4.98
C ASP A 218 -8.35 2.28 -4.91
N THR A 219 -8.16 2.90 -6.08
CA THR A 219 -8.19 4.36 -6.25
C THR A 219 -9.57 4.89 -5.90
N LEU A 220 -9.63 6.12 -5.38
CA LEU A 220 -10.89 6.77 -5.03
C LEU A 220 -11.20 7.95 -5.92
N ALA A 221 -12.48 8.09 -6.27
CA ALA A 221 -13.02 9.32 -6.83
C ALA A 221 -13.49 10.24 -5.70
N PHE A 222 -13.29 11.54 -5.87
CA PHE A 222 -13.84 12.58 -4.99
C PHE A 222 -15.36 12.44 -4.85
N ASP A 223 -15.87 12.67 -3.65
CA ASP A 223 -17.28 12.51 -3.25
C ASP A 223 -17.89 11.09 -3.36
N LYS A 224 -17.10 10.04 -3.61
CA LYS A 224 -17.57 8.65 -3.52
C LYS A 224 -17.27 8.03 -2.16
N GLU A 225 -18.17 7.16 -1.70
CA GLU A 225 -17.89 6.28 -0.57
C GLU A 225 -16.71 5.34 -0.87
N VAL A 226 -15.93 5.06 0.17
CA VAL A 226 -14.68 4.33 0.08
C VAL A 226 -14.92 2.86 0.41
N ALA A 227 -14.89 1.98 -0.60
CA ALA A 227 -15.09 0.54 -0.41
C ALA A 227 -14.00 -0.12 0.46
N ALA A 228 -12.78 0.42 0.39
CA ALA A 228 -11.61 -0.04 1.16
C ALA A 228 -10.86 1.17 1.77
N PRO A 229 -11.29 1.69 2.93
CA PRO A 229 -10.61 2.80 3.58
C PRO A 229 -9.24 2.36 4.13
N LEU A 230 -8.36 3.33 4.37
CA LEU A 230 -6.96 3.05 4.71
C LEU A 230 -6.82 2.30 6.05
N ASP A 231 -7.83 2.39 6.92
CA ASP A 231 -7.89 1.67 8.21
C ASP A 231 -7.91 0.14 8.04
N ALA A 232 -8.33 -0.38 6.88
CA ALA A 232 -8.25 -1.79 6.55
C ALA A 232 -6.81 -2.35 6.64
N ILE A 233 -5.79 -1.52 6.37
CA ILE A 233 -4.38 -1.93 6.48
C ILE A 233 -4.06 -2.41 7.89
N THR A 234 -4.57 -1.72 8.91
CA THR A 234 -4.27 -2.06 10.30
C THR A 234 -4.91 -3.39 10.68
N GLU A 235 -6.13 -3.67 10.23
CA GLU A 235 -6.79 -4.96 10.47
C GLU A 235 -6.16 -6.11 9.66
N VAL A 236 -5.71 -5.84 8.43
CA VAL A 236 -4.95 -6.80 7.60
C VAL A 236 -3.65 -7.19 8.30
N ILE A 237 -2.88 -6.20 8.78
CA ILE A 237 -1.62 -6.45 9.49
C ILE A 237 -1.88 -7.24 10.77
N GLU A 238 -2.87 -6.86 11.58
CA GLU A 238 -3.22 -7.59 12.80
C GLU A 238 -3.60 -9.05 12.53
N LEU A 239 -4.43 -9.31 11.51
CA LEU A 239 -4.83 -10.67 11.18
C LEU A 239 -3.64 -11.51 10.74
N LEU A 240 -2.78 -10.97 9.86
CA LEU A 240 -1.62 -11.67 9.37
C LEU A 240 -0.61 -11.90 10.49
N SER A 241 -0.32 -10.91 11.33
CA SER A 241 0.55 -11.09 12.50
C SER A 241 0.03 -12.17 13.44
N LYS A 242 -1.28 -12.21 13.73
CA LYS A 242 -1.87 -13.29 14.55
C LYS A 242 -1.66 -14.67 13.93
N ARG A 243 -1.87 -14.81 12.63
CA ARG A 243 -1.64 -16.08 11.91
C ARG A 243 -0.17 -16.50 11.94
N GLY A 244 0.73 -15.54 11.97
CA GLY A 244 2.17 -15.75 11.97
C GLY A 244 2.82 -15.78 13.35
N GLN A 245 2.05 -15.94 14.44
CA GLN A 245 2.59 -15.94 15.80
C GLN A 245 3.38 -14.64 16.10
N ASN A 246 2.75 -13.50 15.83
CA ASN A 246 3.28 -12.13 15.91
C ASN A 246 4.28 -11.72 14.83
N ASP A 247 4.50 -12.55 13.82
CA ASP A 247 5.25 -12.19 12.63
C ASP A 247 4.31 -12.06 11.42
N PHE A 248 4.04 -10.81 11.01
CA PHE A 248 3.22 -10.48 9.85
C PHE A 248 3.60 -11.27 8.58
N TRP A 249 4.90 -11.45 8.34
CA TRP A 249 5.40 -12.15 7.16
C TRP A 249 5.22 -13.66 7.26
N GLN A 250 5.41 -14.24 8.45
CA GLN A 250 5.08 -15.67 8.67
C GLN A 250 3.59 -15.92 8.48
N GLY A 251 2.76 -14.97 8.91
CA GLY A 251 1.33 -14.99 8.69
C GLY A 251 0.98 -15.07 7.22
N PHE A 252 1.66 -14.28 6.39
CA PHE A 252 1.52 -14.38 4.95
C PHE A 252 2.02 -15.74 4.42
N LYS A 253 3.20 -16.21 4.84
CA LYS A 253 3.76 -17.49 4.38
C LYS A 253 2.92 -18.71 4.71
N SER A 254 2.08 -18.63 5.75
CA SER A 254 1.10 -19.68 6.06
C SER A 254 0.06 -19.89 4.94
N ILE A 255 -0.05 -18.93 4.00
CA ILE A 255 -1.03 -18.92 2.91
C ILE A 255 -0.43 -19.60 1.69
N GLN A 256 -0.71 -20.90 1.55
CA GLN A 256 -0.17 -21.74 0.48
C GLN A 256 -0.93 -21.61 -0.85
N VAL A 257 -2.19 -21.20 -0.79
CA VAL A 257 -3.07 -20.98 -1.95
C VAL A 257 -3.81 -19.66 -1.77
N PRO A 258 -4.19 -18.97 -2.86
CA PRO A 258 -5.02 -17.79 -2.75
C PRO A 258 -6.27 -18.08 -1.93
N GLU A 259 -6.49 -17.32 -0.86
CA GLU A 259 -7.62 -17.52 0.04
C GLU A 259 -8.29 -16.21 0.40
N GLN A 260 -9.58 -16.32 0.76
CA GLN A 260 -10.33 -15.23 1.32
C GLN A 260 -10.07 -15.12 2.82
N ALA A 261 -9.83 -13.91 3.29
CA ALA A 261 -9.64 -13.58 4.70
C ALA A 261 -10.67 -12.54 5.13
N ILE A 262 -11.03 -12.58 6.41
CA ILE A 262 -12.08 -11.77 7.01
C ILE A 262 -11.56 -11.24 8.34
N THR A 263 -11.75 -9.95 8.58
CA THR A 263 -11.54 -9.25 9.84
C THR A 263 -12.89 -8.77 10.38
N VAL A 264 -12.87 -7.95 11.44
CA VAL A 264 -14.10 -7.39 12.02
C VAL A 264 -14.86 -6.53 11.01
N ASN A 265 -14.15 -5.69 10.25
CA ASN A 265 -14.80 -4.74 9.33
C ASN A 265 -14.58 -5.06 7.85
N TYR A 266 -13.61 -5.91 7.49
CA TYR A 266 -13.18 -6.10 6.12
C TYR A 266 -13.10 -7.56 5.68
N ARG A 267 -13.41 -7.81 4.42
CA ARG A 267 -13.06 -9.04 3.70
C ARG A 267 -12.04 -8.70 2.63
N PHE A 268 -11.10 -9.59 2.38
CA PHE A 268 -10.07 -9.41 1.35
C PHE A 268 -9.56 -10.77 0.87
N LYS A 269 -8.76 -10.76 -0.18
CA LYS A 269 -8.03 -11.93 -0.66
C LYS A 269 -6.54 -11.75 -0.40
N VAL A 270 -5.87 -12.87 -0.16
CA VAL A 270 -4.42 -12.91 0.02
C VAL A 270 -3.85 -13.99 -0.90
N GLY A 271 -2.72 -13.71 -1.57
CA GLY A 271 -2.08 -14.67 -2.44
C GLY A 271 -0.81 -14.13 -3.10
N LEU A 272 -0.24 -14.91 -4.01
CA LEU A 272 0.98 -14.55 -4.71
C LEU A 272 0.67 -13.98 -6.11
N TYR A 273 1.30 -12.87 -6.45
CA TYR A 273 1.22 -12.25 -7.78
C TYR A 273 2.54 -12.40 -8.54
N GLY A 274 2.47 -12.83 -9.80
CA GLY A 274 3.62 -12.82 -10.71
C GLY A 274 3.43 -11.77 -11.80
N ASN A 275 4.44 -10.92 -12.00
CA ASN A 275 4.40 -9.89 -13.03
C ASN A 275 4.56 -10.49 -14.44
N PRO A 276 3.56 -10.36 -15.34
CA PRO A 276 3.61 -10.92 -16.69
C PRO A 276 4.73 -10.35 -17.57
N GLN A 277 5.16 -9.11 -17.30
CA GLN A 277 6.23 -8.39 -18.01
C GLN A 277 7.62 -8.64 -17.42
N LYS A 278 7.70 -9.12 -16.16
CA LYS A 278 8.94 -9.44 -15.44
C LYS A 278 8.95 -10.91 -15.02
N ARG A 279 8.81 -11.81 -16.01
CA ARG A 279 8.67 -13.27 -15.78
C ARG A 279 9.90 -13.92 -15.15
N ASP A 280 11.03 -13.23 -15.20
CA ASP A 280 12.29 -13.57 -14.55
C ASP A 280 12.25 -13.34 -13.02
N LYS A 281 11.27 -12.58 -12.51
CA LYS A 281 11.11 -12.28 -11.09
C LYS A 281 10.23 -13.30 -10.37
N ALA A 282 10.49 -13.50 -9.08
CA ALA A 282 9.67 -14.31 -8.21
C ALA A 282 8.27 -13.70 -8.01
N ARG A 283 7.30 -14.54 -7.63
CA ARG A 283 5.97 -14.05 -7.27
C ARG A 283 6.02 -13.35 -5.91
N ILE A 284 5.32 -12.22 -5.78
CA ILE A 284 5.33 -11.40 -4.57
C ILE A 284 4.06 -11.63 -3.73
N PRO A 285 4.13 -11.41 -2.41
CA PRO A 285 2.97 -11.44 -1.53
C PRO A 285 2.03 -10.25 -1.77
N VAL A 286 0.73 -10.52 -1.99
CA VAL A 286 -0.29 -9.50 -2.26
C VAL A 286 -1.55 -9.70 -1.44
N VAL A 287 -2.08 -8.60 -0.90
CA VAL A 287 -3.44 -8.45 -0.37
C VAL A 287 -4.26 -7.61 -1.35
N TYR A 288 -5.44 -8.07 -1.76
CA TYR A 288 -6.27 -7.43 -2.79
C TYR A 288 -7.76 -7.70 -2.58
N ASP A 289 -8.63 -7.11 -3.40
CA ASP A 289 -10.09 -7.20 -3.28
C ASP A 289 -10.61 -6.84 -1.88
N VAL A 290 -9.98 -5.84 -1.24
CA VAL A 290 -10.37 -5.38 0.10
C VAL A 290 -11.75 -4.71 0.02
N LYS A 291 -12.69 -5.15 0.84
CA LYS A 291 -14.07 -4.64 0.87
C LYS A 291 -14.59 -4.58 2.29
N ARG A 292 -15.30 -3.51 2.63
CA ARG A 292 -16.02 -3.42 3.91
C ARG A 292 -17.15 -4.45 3.98
N ILE A 293 -17.31 -5.10 5.12
CA ILE A 293 -18.33 -6.16 5.33
C ILE A 293 -19.74 -5.58 5.40
N ARG A 294 -19.88 -4.34 5.90
CA ARG A 294 -21.19 -3.66 6.02
C ARG A 294 -21.86 -3.38 4.67
N ASP A 295 -21.13 -3.45 3.57
CA ASP A 295 -21.64 -3.22 2.21
C ASP A 295 -22.14 -4.51 1.53
N THR A 296 -22.26 -5.62 2.27
CA THR A 296 -22.71 -6.91 1.72
C THR A 296 -24.22 -7.17 1.93
N TYR A 297 -24.92 -6.29 2.65
CA TYR A 297 -26.35 -6.43 2.98
C TYR A 297 -27.19 -5.20 2.57
N ARG A 298 -26.74 -4.43 1.58
CA ARG A 298 -27.55 -3.40 0.92
C ARG A 298 -27.74 -3.75 -0.55
#